data_AF-A0A955TQF9-F1
#
_entry.id   AF-A0A955TQF9-F1
#
_cell.length_a   1.000
_cell.length_b   1.000
_cell.length_c   1.000
_cell.angle_alpha   90.00
_cell.angle_beta   90.00
_cell.angle_gamma   90.00
#
_symmetry.space_group_name_H-M   'P 1'
#
loop_
_entity.id
_entity.type
_entity.pdbx_description
1 polymer ?
#
loop_
_entity_poly.entity_id
_entity_poly.type
_entity_poly.pdbx_seq_one_letter_code
_entity_poly.pdbx_strand_id
1 'polypeptide(L)' 'MKFLIVFAVLLLFPLPAFAYLDPASGSAIISALISACVGIGLIIKSYWYKLKALFGKKAEE' A
#
# COMPACT_ATOMS: atom_id res chain seq x y z
N MET A 1 -23.15 10.37 -37.18
CA MET A 1 -22.69 9.06 -37.70
C MET A 1 -21.17 8.97 -37.81
N LYS A 2 -20.49 9.95 -38.41
CA LYS A 2 -19.01 9.94 -38.59
C LYS A 2 -18.21 9.84 -37.27
N PHE A 3 -18.64 10.55 -36.22
CA PHE A 3 -18.06 10.43 -34.87
C PHE A 3 -18.20 9.04 -34.25
N LEU A 4 -19.33 8.36 -34.49
CA LEU A 4 -19.57 7.00 -33.98
C LEU A 4 -18.65 6.00 -34.67
N ILE A 5 -18.40 6.19 -35.97
CA ILE A 5 -17.47 5.35 -36.73
C ILE A 5 -16.03 5.55 -36.22
N VAL A 6 -15.61 6.80 -36.01
CA VAL A 6 -14.29 7.11 -35.44
C VAL A 6 -14.13 6.49 -34.06
N PHE A 7 -15.13 6.61 -33.19
CA PHE A 7 -15.12 6.01 -31.86
C PHE A 7 -15.05 4.48 -31.93
N ALA A 8 -15.81 3.84 -32.81
CA ALA A 8 -15.77 2.39 -33.01
C ALA A 8 -14.41 1.89 -33.49
N VAL A 9 -13.74 2.65 -34.38
CA VAL A 9 -12.39 2.32 -34.86
C VAL A 9 -11.35 2.45 -33.74
N LEU A 10 -11.48 3.46 -32.87
CA LEU A 10 -10.56 3.65 -31.73
C LEU A 10 -10.61 2.48 -30.72
N LEU A 11 -11.77 1.84 -30.55
CA LEU A 11 -11.92 0.68 -29.66
C LEU A 11 -11.21 -0.58 -30.18
N LEU A 12 -10.88 -0.66 -31.48
CA LEU A 12 -10.16 -1.79 -32.08
C LEU A 12 -8.65 -1.77 -31.77
N PHE A 13 -8.13 -0.66 -31.25
CA PHE A 13 -6.71 -0.47 -30.94
C PHE A 13 -6.51 -0.11 -29.47
N PRO A 14 -6.69 -1.06 -28.53
CA PRO A 14 -6.44 -0.80 -27.12
C PRO A 14 -4.96 -0.47 -26.90
N LEU A 15 -4.71 0.64 -26.20
CA LEU A 15 -3.37 1.03 -25.78
C LEU A 15 -2.88 0.08 -24.66
N PRO A 16 -1.57 -0.21 -24.59
CA PRO A 16 -1.02 -1.01 -23.51
C PRO A 16 -1.22 -0.32 -22.15
N ALA A 17 -1.94 -0.97 -21.24
CA ALA A 17 -2.19 -0.49 -19.88
C ALA A 17 -1.06 -0.95 -18.95
N PHE A 18 0.03 -0.18 -18.91
CA PHE A 18 1.22 -0.49 -18.08
C PHE A 18 0.99 -0.41 -16.56
N ALA A 19 -0.16 0.13 -16.13
CA ALA A 19 -0.56 0.21 -14.73
C ALA A 19 -1.69 -0.76 -14.38
N TYR A 20 -1.88 -1.84 -15.17
CA TYR A 20 -2.82 -2.88 -14.83
C TYR A 20 -2.32 -3.64 -13.60
N LEU A 21 -2.94 -3.37 -12.45
CA LEU A 21 -2.74 -4.15 -11.25
C LEU A 21 -3.69 -5.34 -11.35
N ASP A 22 -3.15 -6.54 -11.55
CA ASP A 22 -4.00 -7.73 -11.56
C ASP A 22 -4.54 -8.01 -10.13
N PRO A 23 -5.68 -8.70 -10.00
CA PRO A 23 -6.30 -8.94 -8.71
C PRO A 23 -5.40 -9.65 -7.69
N ALA A 24 -4.45 -10.48 -8.15
CA ALA A 24 -3.52 -11.18 -7.26
C ALA A 24 -2.43 -10.22 -6.76
N SER A 25 -1.83 -9.42 -7.64
CA SER A 25 -0.86 -8.39 -7.27
C SER A 25 -1.46 -7.33 -6.36
N GLY A 26 -2.69 -6.89 -6.64
CA GLY A 26 -3.42 -5.95 -5.77
C GLY A 26 -3.65 -6.50 -4.37
N SER A 27 -4.06 -7.77 -4.28
CA SER A 27 -4.25 -8.44 -2.99
C SER A 27 -2.95 -8.58 -2.21
N ALA A 28 -1.85 -8.93 -2.88
CA ALA A 28 -0.54 -9.08 -2.24
C ALA A 28 -0.03 -7.76 -1.62
N ILE A 29 -0.20 -6.64 -2.32
CA ILE A 29 0.20 -5.31 -1.80
C ILE A 29 -0.62 -4.95 -0.56
N ILE A 30 -1.93 -5.15 -0.60
CA ILE A 30 -2.82 -4.87 0.54
C ILE A 30 -2.46 -5.76 1.73
N SER A 31 -2.24 -7.06 1.51
CA SER A 31 -1.81 -7.99 2.56
C SER A 31 -0.48 -7.58 3.17
N ALA A 32 0.51 -7.23 2.35
CA ALA A 32 1.82 -6.76 2.83
C ALA A 32 1.68 -5.51 3.71
N LEU A 33 0.84 -4.56 3.30
CA LEU A 33 0.59 -3.33 4.06
C LEU A 33 -0.08 -3.63 5.41
N ILE A 34 -1.08 -4.50 5.42
CA ILE A 34 -1.77 -4.92 6.66
C ILE A 34 -0.79 -5.63 7.59
N SER A 35 -0.03 -6.61 7.07
CA SER A 35 0.97 -7.35 7.85
C SER A 35 2.05 -6.43 8.42
N ALA A 36 2.49 -5.42 7.66
CA ALA A 36 3.45 -4.43 8.13
C ALA A 36 2.87 -3.60 9.29
N CYS A 37 1.65 -3.05 9.15
CA CYS A 37 0.98 -2.28 10.20
C CYS A 37 0.76 -3.12 11.47
N VAL A 38 0.28 -4.35 11.32
CA VAL A 38 0.08 -5.27 12.44
C VAL A 38 1.41 -5.61 13.10
N GLY A 39 2.44 -5.93 12.32
CA GLY A 39 3.79 -6.23 12.81
C GLY A 39 4.38 -5.08 13.62
N ILE A 40 4.33 -3.85 13.08
CA ILE A 40 4.78 -2.65 13.78
C ILE A 40 4.00 -2.44 15.09
N GLY A 41 2.67 -2.57 15.06
CA GLY A 41 1.83 -2.43 16.25
C GLY A 41 2.20 -3.44 17.34
N LEU A 42 2.48 -4.69 16.98
CA LEU A 42 2.92 -5.72 17.91
C LEU A 42 4.31 -5.43 18.49
N ILE A 43 5.25 -4.97 17.66
CA ILE A 43 6.59 -4.57 18.12
C ILE A 43 6.46 -3.41 19.11
N ILE A 44 5.71 -2.36 18.78
CA ILE A 44 5.51 -1.22 19.68
C ILE A 44 4.89 -1.66 21.01
N LYS A 45 3.85 -2.50 20.97
CA LYS A 45 3.20 -3.04 22.17
C LYS A 45 4.16 -3.87 23.02
N SER A 46 4.93 -4.76 22.38
CA SER A 46 5.88 -5.64 23.06
C SER A 46 7.01 -4.86 23.74
N TYR A 47 7.49 -3.80 23.08
CA TYR A 47 8.60 -2.98 23.56
C TYR A 47 8.16 -1.69 24.26
N TRP A 48 6.88 -1.51 24.58
CA TRP A 48 6.33 -0.24 25.10
C TRP A 48 7.13 0.34 26.27
N TYR A 49 7.53 -0.49 27.24
CA TYR A 49 8.31 -0.04 28.39
C TYR A 49 9.76 0.29 28.03
N LYS A 50 10.39 -0.47 27.14
CA LYS A 50 11.76 -0.21 26.66
C LYS A 50 11.80 1.07 25.82
N LEU A 51 10.82 1.25 24.92
CA LEU A 51 10.64 2.48 24.14
C LEU A 51 10.42 3.67 25.09
N LYS A 52 9.52 3.57 26.06
CA LYS A 52 9.33 4.64 27.06
C LYS A 52 10.60 4.92 27.87
N ALA A 53 11.38 3.91 28.22
CA ALA A 53 12.64 4.09 28.94
C ALA A 53 13.71 4.82 28.11
N LEU A 54 13.72 4.64 26.78
CA LEU A 54 14.60 5.40 25.88
C LEU A 54 14.25 6.90 25.82
N PHE A 55 12.97 7.24 26.01
CA PHE A 55 12.50 8.63 26.08
C PHE A 55 12.34 9.15 27.52
N GLY A 56 12.59 8.30 28.51
CA GLY A 56 12.51 8.64 29.93
C GLY A 56 13.75 9.43 30.33
N LYS A 57 13.54 10.68 30.77
CA LYS A 57 14.58 11.55 31.30
C LYS A 57 15.36 10.82 32.40
N LYS A 58 16.68 10.66 32.22
CA LYS A 58 17.57 10.29 33.31
C LYS A 58 17.53 11.45 34.30
N ALA A 59 16.89 11.25 35.44
CA ALA A 59 17.06 12.17 36.56
C ALA A 59 18.51 12.01 37.00
N GLU A 60 19.34 12.99 36.65
CA GLU A 60 20.64 13.20 37.24
C GLU A 60 20.42 13.51 38.74
N GLU A 61 21.00 12.69 39.60
CA GLU A 61 21.27 13.03 41.00
C GLU A 61 22.45 14.00 41.09
#